data_AF-A0A7S4ASX8-F1
#
_entry.id   AF-A0A7S4ASX8-F1
#
_cell.length_a   1.000
_cell.length_b   1.000
_cell.length_c   1.000
_cell.angle_alpha   90.00
_cell.angle_beta   90.00
_cell.angle_gamma   90.00
#
_symmetry.space_group_name_H-M   'P 1'
#
loop_
_entity.id
_entity.type
_entity.pdbx_description
1 polymer ?
#
loop_
_entity_poly.entity_id
_entity_poly.type
_entity_poly.pdbx_seq_one_letter_code
_entity_poly.pdbx_strand_id
1 'polypeptide(L)'
;MGQCFSHITESFENARKKVKLPRRVSVQQSFIDRRNSRLSSINLSLIKDEYKDIGIDKFELKECKFEGHYKAQSGGKKEQRMGKSIEDGIKKFKAYPNLYYAMFYPTEMLGWPENEQQYVFVYRAGLEGFKPSNVSSNGKVSLLIHEYQPLKSFKGNTLPKKFRDKYTDTILSKYRGKALHPRGVLPLLPGRGMECFDEPHIKLIGDVDPSSIEQGQVGNCWLLSGIASLAEFDGAIERLFRNTKDIDELPKDGGNNYTVTLYDLTTWKEVNIVVDERLCARADGTGRTFGVKPTEDGELWISYLEKAIAAHCGGWDKIDGGNCSHAWALLTGVKEQYIIQKEEGTDKFICSARFNTKTKEWARHENSPLDGDQGLWQMPWPGTSNKTKGNSKPLTEKMVFRKICLWDKNNFLIGASSKGSSDKKSTDGIVDNHAYSVVDCRSDVAGTGIDMIQVRNPWGYGESKTGRFRHKGPGWKKFPQIRKQLKPIFGGNDGIFWLTRQEFFKYYDAIYVSASNMQKFLNKKELEKKKIKKEACIDRQHKTVLNGSSTQRKSRKYPLKLL
;
A
#
# COMPACT_ATOMS: atom_id res chain seq x y z
N MET A 1 -10.61 10.76 74.08
CA MET A 1 -10.83 9.32 74.33
C MET A 1 -10.20 8.56 73.18
N GLY A 2 -9.13 7.79 73.25
CA GLY A 2 -8.18 7.37 74.28
C GLY A 2 -7.23 6.42 73.52
N GLN A 3 -6.01 6.87 73.20
CA GLN A 3 -4.76 6.26 73.67
C GLN A 3 -4.65 4.73 73.56
N CYS A 4 -3.73 4.26 72.71
CA CYS A 4 -2.68 3.32 73.11
C CYS A 4 -1.44 3.48 72.21
N PHE A 5 -0.48 4.24 72.76
CA PHE A 5 0.99 4.13 72.63
C PHE A 5 1.43 2.67 72.91
N SER A 6 2.62 2.11 72.62
CA SER A 6 3.92 2.55 72.09
C SER A 6 4.87 1.33 72.09
N HIS A 7 6.08 1.53 71.54
CA HIS A 7 7.38 0.88 71.87
C HIS A 7 7.88 -0.23 70.91
N ILE A 8 9.16 -0.29 70.51
CA ILE A 8 10.38 0.48 70.77
C ILE A 8 11.38 0.15 69.64
N THR A 9 12.19 1.14 69.24
CA THR A 9 13.46 0.99 68.51
C THR A 9 14.62 0.96 69.51
N GLU A 10 15.56 -0.01 69.41
CA GLU A 10 17.01 0.17 69.64
C GLU A 10 17.78 -1.17 69.69
N SER A 11 18.82 -1.31 68.87
CA SER A 11 20.18 -1.66 69.33
C SER A 11 21.14 -1.84 68.16
N PHE A 12 22.10 -0.92 68.09
CA PHE A 12 23.34 -1.01 67.33
C PHE A 12 24.45 -1.58 68.25
N GLU A 13 25.49 -2.17 67.62
CA GLU A 13 26.83 -2.48 68.14
C GLU A 13 27.03 -3.70 69.07
N ASN A 14 27.57 -4.80 68.52
CA ASN A 14 28.98 -5.20 68.73
C ASN A 14 29.25 -6.65 68.26
N ALA A 15 30.02 -6.80 67.18
CA ALA A 15 30.97 -7.92 67.00
C ALA A 15 31.89 -7.66 65.78
N ARG A 16 32.99 -6.95 65.99
CA ARG A 16 34.17 -6.99 65.11
C ARG A 16 35.05 -8.17 65.53
N LYS A 17 35.37 -9.09 64.60
CA LYS A 17 36.77 -9.54 64.31
C LYS A 17 36.87 -10.51 63.12
N LYS A 18 37.51 -9.98 62.06
CA LYS A 18 38.50 -10.57 61.11
C LYS A 18 38.27 -11.96 60.50
N VAL A 19 37.93 -12.01 59.19
CA VAL A 19 38.60 -12.84 58.15
C VAL A 19 38.55 -12.08 56.80
N LYS A 20 39.60 -12.26 55.98
CA LYS A 20 40.01 -11.50 54.78
C LYS A 20 39.01 -11.50 53.59
N LEU A 21 39.00 -10.39 52.83
CA LEU A 21 38.28 -10.13 51.58
C LEU A 21 38.65 -11.09 50.43
N PRO A 22 37.72 -11.36 49.49
CA PRO A 22 37.92 -10.83 48.14
C PRO A 22 36.65 -10.21 47.48
N ARG A 23 36.90 -9.06 46.85
CA ARG A 23 36.26 -8.37 45.69
C ARG A 23 34.75 -8.53 45.40
N ARG A 24 34.10 -7.34 45.40
CA ARG A 24 32.76 -6.96 44.90
C ARG A 24 32.21 -7.74 43.70
N VAL A 25 31.00 -8.29 43.86
CA VAL A 25 29.95 -8.30 42.82
C VAL A 25 28.65 -7.83 43.49
N SER A 26 28.06 -6.76 42.98
CA SER A 26 26.91 -6.07 43.55
C SER A 26 25.63 -6.90 43.43
N VAL A 27 25.13 -7.33 44.58
CA VAL A 27 23.80 -7.89 44.81
C VAL A 27 22.77 -6.76 44.64
N GLN A 28 22.29 -6.55 43.41
CA GLN A 28 21.10 -5.72 43.16
C GLN A 28 20.21 -6.25 42.02
N GLN A 29 20.54 -7.40 41.42
CA GLN A 29 19.73 -8.03 40.37
C GLN A 29 18.78 -9.13 40.89
N SER A 30 18.98 -9.67 42.09
CA SER A 30 18.29 -10.89 42.55
C SER A 30 17.04 -10.68 43.42
N PHE A 31 16.64 -9.42 43.68
CA PHE A 31 15.48 -9.12 44.52
C PHE A 31 14.22 -8.68 43.76
N ILE A 32 14.32 -8.44 42.44
CA ILE A 32 13.16 -8.09 41.59
C ILE A 32 12.50 -9.34 40.99
N ASP A 33 13.25 -10.44 40.80
CA ASP A 33 12.75 -11.65 40.13
C ASP A 33 11.87 -12.59 41.00
N ARG A 34 11.68 -12.31 42.30
CA ARG A 34 10.87 -13.19 43.17
C ARG A 34 9.45 -12.74 43.47
N ARG A 35 8.99 -11.59 42.95
CA ARG A 35 7.60 -11.12 43.16
C ARG A 35 6.70 -11.04 41.91
N ASN A 36 7.21 -11.37 40.73
CA ASN A 36 6.43 -11.35 39.47
C ASN A 36 6.19 -12.74 38.86
N SER A 37 5.97 -13.78 39.67
CA SER A 37 5.72 -15.14 39.17
C SER A 37 4.27 -15.40 38.68
N ARG A 38 3.55 -14.38 38.19
CA ARG A 38 2.21 -14.54 37.58
C ARG A 38 2.00 -13.78 36.25
N LEU A 39 3.07 -13.39 35.57
CA LEU A 39 3.00 -12.86 34.20
C LEU A 39 3.58 -13.89 33.21
N SER A 40 2.76 -14.85 32.79
CA SER A 40 3.12 -15.85 31.79
C SER A 40 3.34 -15.24 30.40
N SER A 41 4.45 -15.66 29.77
CA SER A 41 4.87 -15.53 28.35
C SER A 41 5.12 -14.13 27.77
N ILE A 42 6.22 -13.50 28.19
CA ILE A 42 6.84 -12.40 27.43
C ILE A 42 7.93 -12.99 26.54
N ASN A 43 7.79 -12.85 25.22
CA ASN A 43 8.78 -13.32 24.28
C ASN A 43 9.88 -12.26 24.09
N LEU A 44 10.90 -12.32 24.95
CA LEU A 44 12.03 -11.39 24.97
C LEU A 44 12.90 -11.43 23.69
N SER A 45 12.74 -12.44 22.83
CA SER A 45 13.45 -12.51 21.54
C SER A 45 13.06 -11.41 20.54
N LEU A 46 11.94 -10.71 20.78
CA LEU A 46 11.46 -9.61 19.95
C LEU A 46 12.05 -8.24 20.33
N ILE A 47 12.95 -8.17 21.30
CA ILE A 47 13.70 -6.94 21.61
C ILE A 47 14.83 -6.82 20.58
N LYS A 48 14.81 -5.77 19.74
CA LYS A 48 15.92 -5.50 18.80
C LYS A 48 17.20 -5.26 19.60
N ASP A 49 18.34 -5.71 19.05
CA ASP A 49 19.65 -5.61 19.68
C ASP A 49 19.98 -4.18 20.16
N GLU A 50 19.55 -3.17 19.38
CA GLU A 50 19.76 -1.74 19.69
C GLU A 50 19.04 -1.24 20.97
N TYR A 51 18.02 -1.95 21.47
CA TYR A 51 17.28 -1.59 22.69
C TYR A 51 17.55 -2.54 23.87
N LYS A 52 18.38 -3.59 23.71
CA LYS A 52 18.63 -4.59 24.76
C LYS A 52 19.34 -4.01 25.98
N ASP A 53 20.23 -3.04 25.76
CA ASP A 53 21.09 -2.48 26.81
C ASP A 53 20.62 -1.09 27.31
N ILE A 54 19.48 -0.60 26.82
CA ILE A 54 18.93 0.69 27.24
C ILE A 54 18.09 0.49 28.51
N GLY A 55 18.52 1.12 29.61
CA GLY A 55 17.76 1.14 30.86
C GLY A 55 16.37 1.76 30.69
N ILE A 56 15.37 1.18 31.37
CA ILE A 56 13.96 1.60 31.30
C ILE A 56 13.81 3.09 31.68
N ASP A 57 14.66 3.60 32.57
CA ASP A 57 14.74 5.00 33.02
C ASP A 57 15.09 6.00 31.91
N LYS A 58 15.63 5.52 30.77
CA LYS A 58 16.00 6.36 29.62
C LYS A 58 14.83 6.60 28.66
N PHE A 59 13.71 5.92 28.85
CA PHE A 59 12.54 6.08 28.02
C PHE A 59 11.58 7.10 28.67
N GLU A 60 11.22 8.13 27.92
CA GLU A 60 10.25 9.14 28.36
C GLU A 60 8.88 8.81 27.76
N LEU A 61 7.91 8.53 28.63
CA LEU A 61 6.54 8.29 28.21
C LEU A 61 5.85 9.62 27.94
N LYS A 62 5.48 9.88 26.68
CA LYS A 62 4.65 11.03 26.32
C LYS A 62 3.29 10.54 25.86
N GLU A 63 2.29 10.79 26.69
CA GLU A 63 0.89 10.58 26.35
C GLU A 63 0.47 11.70 25.38
N CYS A 64 -0.09 11.35 24.22
CA CYS A 64 -0.52 12.32 23.23
C CYS A 64 -1.94 12.00 22.75
N LYS A 65 -2.83 13.01 22.81
CA LYS A 65 -4.06 13.02 22.03
C LYS A 65 -3.69 13.39 20.60
N PHE A 66 -4.21 12.63 19.65
CA PHE A 66 -3.77 12.70 18.26
C PHE A 66 -4.92 13.11 17.35
N GLU A 67 -4.70 14.15 16.55
CA GLU A 67 -5.69 14.75 15.64
C GLU A 67 -5.23 14.69 14.17
N GLY A 68 -4.55 13.64 13.71
CA GLY A 68 -4.59 13.40 12.25
C GLY A 68 -3.52 12.55 11.58
N HIS A 69 -2.20 12.75 11.74
CA HIS A 69 -1.23 12.04 10.87
C HIS A 69 0.16 11.71 11.48
N TYR A 70 0.67 10.49 11.19
CA TYR A 70 2.05 10.06 11.40
C TYR A 70 2.57 9.38 10.12
N LYS A 71 3.89 9.23 9.98
CA LYS A 71 4.51 8.53 8.82
C LYS A 71 5.43 7.42 9.31
N ALA A 72 5.18 6.20 8.85
CA ALA A 72 6.04 5.04 9.07
C ALA A 72 6.41 4.42 7.72
N GLN A 73 7.60 3.83 7.60
CA GLN A 73 8.00 3.05 6.42
C GLN A 73 7.60 1.58 6.55
N SER A 74 7.39 1.10 7.79
CA SER A 74 6.73 -0.18 8.10
C SER A 74 6.01 -0.06 9.44
N GLY A 75 4.75 -0.52 9.51
CA GLY A 75 3.89 -0.44 10.70
C GLY A 75 4.30 -1.33 11.89
N GLY A 76 5.34 -2.17 11.72
CA GLY A 76 5.84 -3.07 12.76
C GLY A 76 4.92 -4.26 13.04
N LYS A 77 5.41 -5.24 13.80
CA LYS A 77 4.58 -6.39 14.19
C LYS A 77 3.53 -5.95 15.21
N LYS A 78 2.26 -6.26 14.97
CA LYS A 78 1.13 -6.01 15.89
C LYS A 78 0.74 -7.27 16.67
N GLU A 79 0.31 -7.12 17.91
CA GLU A 79 -0.33 -8.17 18.73
C GLU A 79 -1.62 -7.65 19.34
N GLN A 80 -2.75 -8.20 18.90
CA GLN A 80 -4.05 -7.93 19.48
C GLN A 80 -4.25 -8.79 20.74
N ARG A 81 -4.80 -8.18 21.79
CA ARG A 81 -5.19 -8.83 23.04
C ARG A 81 -6.68 -8.60 23.26
N MET A 82 -7.41 -9.68 23.53
CA MET A 82 -8.84 -9.65 23.84
C MET A 82 -9.10 -10.26 25.21
N GLY A 83 -10.14 -9.76 25.88
CA GLY A 83 -10.59 -10.27 27.18
C GLY A 83 -9.58 -10.04 28.31
N LYS A 84 -8.80 -8.97 28.20
CA LYS A 84 -7.84 -8.54 29.21
C LYS A 84 -8.02 -7.06 29.45
N SER A 85 -7.89 -6.65 30.71
CA SER A 85 -7.95 -5.26 31.11
C SER A 85 -6.95 -4.40 30.32
N ILE A 86 -7.44 -3.32 29.72
CA ILE A 86 -6.64 -2.26 29.09
C ILE A 86 -5.71 -1.64 30.12
N GLU A 87 -6.13 -1.50 31.39
CA GLU A 87 -5.24 -0.99 32.44
C GLU A 87 -4.02 -1.90 32.64
N ASP A 88 -4.21 -3.22 32.63
CA ASP A 88 -3.10 -4.17 32.71
C ASP A 88 -2.26 -4.17 31.42
N GLY A 89 -2.90 -3.93 30.27
CA GLY A 89 -2.22 -3.66 29.01
C GLY A 89 -1.29 -2.44 29.12
N ILE A 90 -1.77 -1.34 29.67
CA ILE A 90 -1.02 -0.10 29.90
C ILE A 90 0.12 -0.34 30.87
N LYS A 91 -0.13 -1.03 32.00
CA LYS A 91 0.93 -1.39 32.97
C LYS A 91 2.02 -2.22 32.30
N LYS A 92 1.65 -3.22 31.49
CA LYS A 92 2.59 -4.05 30.75
C LYS A 92 3.35 -3.23 29.70
N PHE A 93 2.68 -2.36 28.95
CA PHE A 93 3.34 -1.47 27.99
C PHE A 93 4.40 -0.59 28.66
N LYS A 94 4.02 0.08 29.76
CA LYS A 94 4.91 0.95 30.54
C LYS A 94 6.08 0.18 31.16
N ALA A 95 5.90 -1.10 31.50
CA ALA A 95 6.95 -1.95 32.07
C ALA A 95 7.99 -2.45 31.04
N TYR A 96 7.65 -2.50 29.75
CA TYR A 96 8.53 -3.02 28.69
C TYR A 96 8.68 -2.04 27.50
N PRO A 97 9.17 -0.81 27.74
CA PRO A 97 9.29 0.22 26.70
C PRO A 97 10.35 -0.11 25.63
N ASN A 98 11.24 -1.06 25.90
CA ASN A 98 12.23 -1.61 24.96
C ASN A 98 11.64 -2.65 24.01
N LEU A 99 10.53 -3.30 24.39
CA LEU A 99 9.84 -4.30 23.60
C LEU A 99 8.77 -3.66 22.69
N TYR A 100 7.99 -2.75 23.28
CA TYR A 100 6.84 -2.14 22.63
C TYR A 100 7.16 -0.72 22.16
N TYR A 101 6.71 -0.40 20.95
CA TYR A 101 6.80 0.93 20.36
C TYR A 101 5.58 1.77 20.69
N ALA A 102 4.40 1.19 20.49
CA ALA A 102 3.10 1.83 20.69
C ALA A 102 2.07 0.84 21.26
N MET A 103 1.01 1.39 21.84
CA MET A 103 -0.19 0.66 22.24
C MET A 103 -1.42 1.43 21.77
N PHE A 104 -2.39 0.71 21.20
CA PHE A 104 -3.68 1.25 20.75
C PHE A 104 -4.82 0.59 21.52
N TYR A 105 -5.82 1.36 21.95
CA TYR A 105 -7.06 0.84 22.53
C TYR A 105 -8.22 1.84 22.34
N PRO A 106 -9.48 1.35 22.22
CA PRO A 106 -10.66 2.23 22.21
C PRO A 106 -10.89 2.87 23.58
N THR A 107 -11.10 4.18 23.65
CA THR A 107 -11.28 4.87 24.94
C THR A 107 -12.56 4.49 25.66
N GLU A 108 -13.65 4.22 24.94
CA GLU A 108 -14.91 3.79 25.56
C GLU A 108 -14.80 2.46 26.31
N MET A 109 -13.86 1.60 25.92
CA MET A 109 -13.65 0.30 26.54
C MET A 109 -13.04 0.39 27.94
N LEU A 110 -12.47 1.53 28.33
CA LEU A 110 -12.04 1.75 29.71
C LEU A 110 -13.20 1.61 30.71
N GLY A 111 -14.44 1.85 30.26
CA GLY A 111 -15.64 1.66 31.08
C GLY A 111 -16.32 0.29 30.92
N TRP A 112 -15.79 -0.61 30.08
CA TRP A 112 -16.41 -1.91 29.80
C TRP A 112 -15.89 -2.99 30.77
N PRO A 113 -16.62 -4.12 30.95
CA PRO A 113 -16.11 -5.27 31.68
C PRO A 113 -14.76 -5.76 31.14
N GLU A 114 -13.80 -6.11 32.00
CA GLU A 114 -12.41 -6.44 31.60
C GLU A 114 -12.31 -7.57 30.56
N ASN A 115 -13.25 -8.52 30.59
CA ASN A 115 -13.37 -9.64 29.66
C ASN A 115 -13.89 -9.25 28.27
N GLU A 116 -14.36 -8.02 28.10
CA GLU A 116 -14.86 -7.45 26.82
C GLU A 116 -13.91 -6.38 26.27
N GLN A 117 -12.88 -6.01 27.01
CA GLN A 117 -11.89 -5.03 26.58
C GLN A 117 -10.88 -5.63 25.58
N GLN A 118 -10.41 -4.79 24.67
CA GLN A 118 -9.37 -5.13 23.69
C GLN A 118 -8.36 -4.00 23.49
N TYR A 119 -7.14 -4.38 23.13
CA TYR A 119 -6.05 -3.47 22.80
C TYR A 119 -5.01 -4.14 21.91
N VAL A 120 -4.17 -3.34 21.25
CA VAL A 120 -3.11 -3.80 20.34
C VAL A 120 -1.77 -3.26 20.81
N PHE A 121 -0.77 -4.14 20.92
CA PHE A 121 0.63 -3.74 21.04
C PHE A 121 1.31 -3.70 19.68
N VAL A 122 2.16 -2.68 19.46
CA VAL A 122 3.11 -2.63 18.36
C VAL A 122 4.50 -2.93 18.90
N TYR A 123 5.16 -3.94 18.36
CA TYR A 123 6.54 -4.26 18.72
C TYR A 123 7.53 -3.30 18.05
N ARG A 124 8.64 -3.00 18.73
CA ARG A 124 9.78 -2.28 18.11
C ARG A 124 10.44 -3.12 17.01
N ALA A 125 10.40 -4.45 17.14
CA ALA A 125 10.85 -5.37 16.10
C ALA A 125 9.98 -5.27 14.84
N GLY A 126 10.63 -5.11 13.69
CA GLY A 126 9.97 -4.93 12.39
C GLY A 126 9.51 -3.50 12.09
N LEU A 127 9.61 -2.56 13.03
CA LEU A 127 9.28 -1.15 12.76
C LEU A 127 10.45 -0.47 12.02
N GLU A 128 10.17 0.16 10.89
CA GLU A 128 11.14 0.97 10.12
C GLU A 128 10.55 2.36 9.80
N GLY A 129 11.40 3.39 9.88
CA GLY A 129 11.05 4.73 9.42
C GLY A 129 10.01 5.50 10.23
N PHE A 130 9.58 5.03 11.41
CA PHE A 130 8.71 5.83 12.26
C PHE A 130 9.48 7.04 12.79
N LYS A 131 9.09 8.24 12.36
CA LYS A 131 9.67 9.50 12.84
C LYS A 131 8.56 10.50 13.14
N PRO A 132 8.55 11.13 14.33
CA PRO A 132 7.77 12.33 14.55
C PRO A 132 8.29 13.45 13.63
N SER A 133 7.39 14.16 12.96
CA SER A 133 7.72 15.40 12.25
C SER A 133 7.99 16.53 13.26
N ASN A 134 8.86 17.50 12.91
CA ASN A 134 9.22 18.68 13.72
C ASN A 134 9.98 18.44 15.04
N VAL A 135 11.10 17.71 15.04
CA VAL A 135 11.95 17.53 16.24
C VAL A 135 13.32 18.21 16.05
N SER A 136 13.78 18.96 17.05
CA SER A 136 15.07 19.66 17.07
C SER A 136 16.26 18.69 17.21
N SER A 137 17.47 19.14 16.86
CA SER A 137 18.70 18.33 16.73
C SER A 137 19.28 17.73 18.03
N ASN A 138 18.60 17.91 19.18
CA ASN A 138 19.08 17.41 20.48
C ASN A 138 18.21 16.25 21.04
N GLY A 139 17.51 15.52 20.16
CA GLY A 139 16.29 14.77 20.49
C GLY A 139 16.38 13.59 21.47
N LYS A 140 15.33 13.47 22.31
CA LYS A 140 14.92 12.28 23.08
C LYS A 140 13.86 11.47 22.31
N VAL A 141 13.74 10.17 22.59
CA VAL A 141 12.77 9.24 21.94
C VAL A 141 11.42 9.25 22.66
N SER A 142 10.33 9.32 21.89
CA SER A 142 8.94 9.28 22.36
C SER A 142 8.39 7.85 22.40
N LEU A 143 7.72 7.49 23.49
CA LEU A 143 6.75 6.39 23.54
C LEU A 143 5.37 6.95 23.19
N LEU A 144 4.61 6.26 22.34
CA LEU A 144 3.27 6.69 21.94
C LEU A 144 2.22 5.75 22.54
N ILE A 145 1.39 6.29 23.44
CA ILE A 145 0.12 5.68 23.83
C ILE A 145 -0.95 6.42 23.04
N HIS A 146 -1.70 5.69 22.20
CA HIS A 146 -2.74 6.25 21.37
C HIS A 146 -4.11 5.87 21.91
N GLU A 147 -4.84 6.89 22.33
CA GLU A 147 -6.27 6.83 22.54
C GLU A 147 -6.97 7.14 21.22
N TYR A 148 -7.92 6.29 20.84
CA TYR A 148 -8.78 6.58 19.69
C TYR A 148 -10.23 6.27 20.01
N GLN A 149 -11.12 7.01 19.35
CA GLN A 149 -12.55 6.75 19.36
C GLN A 149 -12.90 6.05 18.04
N PRO A 150 -13.40 4.82 18.06
CA PRO A 150 -13.95 4.17 16.88
C PRO A 150 -15.23 4.89 16.43
N LEU A 151 -15.64 4.63 15.20
CA LEU A 151 -16.93 5.11 14.70
C LEU A 151 -18.05 4.48 15.53
N LYS A 152 -19.09 5.27 15.82
CA LYS A 152 -20.23 4.80 16.60
C LYS A 152 -20.83 3.52 16.02
N SER A 153 -20.88 2.45 16.81
CA SER A 153 -21.54 1.21 16.38
C SER A 153 -23.05 1.40 16.19
N PHE A 154 -23.62 0.68 15.22
CA PHE A 154 -25.07 0.65 15.03
C PHE A 154 -25.72 -0.40 15.93
N LYS A 155 -27.01 -0.24 16.23
CA LYS A 155 -27.79 -1.22 16.98
C LYS A 155 -27.68 -2.60 16.33
N GLY A 156 -27.16 -3.59 17.07
CA GLY A 156 -26.96 -4.96 16.59
C GLY A 156 -25.93 -5.07 15.46
N ASN A 157 -24.93 -4.18 15.41
CA ASN A 157 -23.87 -4.17 14.39
C ASN A 157 -24.39 -4.18 12.96
N THR A 158 -25.55 -3.57 12.76
CA THR A 158 -26.31 -3.67 11.51
C THR A 158 -26.58 -2.28 10.97
N LEU A 159 -26.12 -2.01 9.74
CA LEU A 159 -26.38 -0.75 9.06
C LEU A 159 -27.91 -0.53 8.91
N PRO A 160 -28.46 0.63 9.32
CA PRO A 160 -29.87 0.93 9.13
C PRO A 160 -30.29 0.87 7.66
N LYS A 161 -31.48 0.33 7.37
CA LYS A 161 -31.97 0.11 5.99
C LYS A 161 -31.93 1.34 5.10
N LYS A 162 -32.15 2.54 5.66
CA LYS A 162 -32.12 3.81 4.91
C LYS A 162 -30.76 4.16 4.31
N PHE A 163 -29.67 3.57 4.82
CA PHE A 163 -28.32 3.77 4.32
C PHE A 163 -27.83 2.62 3.43
N ARG A 164 -28.64 1.57 3.26
CA ARG A 164 -28.21 0.38 2.53
C ARG A 164 -28.30 0.61 1.03
N ASP A 165 -27.26 0.17 0.33
CA ASP A 165 -27.30 0.03 -1.11
C ASP A 165 -28.18 -1.15 -1.52
N LYS A 166 -28.54 -1.16 -2.81
CA LYS A 166 -29.34 -2.23 -3.41
C LYS A 166 -28.54 -3.48 -3.75
N TYR A 167 -27.21 -3.48 -3.58
CA TYR A 167 -26.30 -4.46 -4.18
C TYR A 167 -25.86 -5.54 -3.20
N THR A 168 -25.49 -5.13 -1.98
CA THR A 168 -24.89 -5.99 -0.94
C THR A 168 -25.78 -7.19 -0.61
N ASP A 169 -27.09 -6.94 -0.46
CA ASP A 169 -28.08 -7.98 -0.13
C ASP A 169 -28.64 -8.71 -1.37
N THR A 170 -28.20 -8.35 -2.59
CA THR A 170 -28.71 -8.91 -3.85
C THR A 170 -27.59 -9.51 -4.70
N ILE A 171 -27.10 -8.81 -5.72
CA ILE A 171 -26.11 -9.29 -6.69
C ILE A 171 -24.72 -9.52 -6.07
N LEU A 172 -24.44 -8.90 -4.92
CA LEU A 172 -23.19 -9.10 -4.16
C LEU A 172 -23.35 -10.06 -2.97
N SER A 173 -24.51 -10.70 -2.82
CA SER A 173 -24.77 -11.62 -1.69
C SER A 173 -24.19 -13.04 -1.90
N LYS A 174 -23.66 -13.33 -3.08
CA LYS A 174 -23.16 -14.66 -3.46
C LYS A 174 -21.87 -14.58 -4.27
N TYR A 175 -21.10 -15.66 -4.20
CA TYR A 175 -19.96 -15.94 -5.08
C TYR A 175 -19.88 -17.44 -5.35
N ARG A 176 -19.79 -17.83 -6.63
CA ARG A 176 -19.77 -19.22 -7.11
C ARG A 176 -20.89 -20.08 -6.48
N GLY A 177 -22.08 -19.50 -6.40
CA GLY A 177 -23.28 -20.11 -5.83
C GLY A 177 -23.32 -20.17 -4.29
N LYS A 178 -22.23 -19.85 -3.59
CA LYS A 178 -22.19 -19.80 -2.12
C LYS A 178 -22.68 -18.45 -1.61
N ALA A 179 -23.50 -18.46 -0.57
CA ALA A 179 -23.89 -17.25 0.13
C ALA A 179 -22.66 -16.64 0.82
N LEU A 180 -22.36 -15.39 0.50
CA LEU A 180 -21.55 -14.53 1.36
C LEU A 180 -22.35 -14.22 2.62
N HIS A 181 -21.70 -13.76 3.69
CA HIS A 181 -22.32 -13.49 5.00
C HIS A 181 -23.38 -14.56 5.40
N PRO A 182 -22.98 -15.83 5.59
CA PRO A 182 -23.87 -16.94 5.92
C PRO A 182 -24.59 -16.71 7.26
N ARG A 183 -25.61 -17.52 7.58
CA ARG A 183 -26.45 -17.35 8.77
C ARG A 183 -25.59 -17.14 10.04
N GLY A 184 -25.82 -16.04 10.73
CA GLY A 184 -25.09 -15.65 11.94
C GLY A 184 -23.86 -14.77 11.69
N VAL A 185 -23.45 -14.56 10.44
CA VAL A 185 -22.37 -13.65 10.07
C VAL A 185 -22.96 -12.43 9.37
N LEU A 186 -22.70 -11.25 9.92
CA LEU A 186 -23.15 -9.99 9.34
C LEU A 186 -22.15 -9.48 8.29
N PRO A 187 -22.59 -8.70 7.29
CA PRO A 187 -21.69 -7.84 6.54
C PRO A 187 -20.89 -6.95 7.49
N LEU A 188 -19.62 -6.73 7.17
CA LEU A 188 -18.67 -6.06 8.04
C LEU A 188 -18.77 -4.54 7.88
N LEU A 189 -18.61 -3.81 8.98
CA LEU A 189 -18.59 -2.35 9.01
C LEU A 189 -17.20 -1.87 9.47
N PRO A 190 -16.36 -1.39 8.54
CA PRO A 190 -15.03 -0.90 8.89
C PRO A 190 -15.06 0.19 9.96
N GLY A 191 -14.22 0.06 10.99
CA GLY A 191 -14.02 1.11 12.01
C GLY A 191 -15.07 1.18 13.13
N ARG A 192 -16.04 0.26 13.17
CA ARG A 192 -17.21 0.31 14.08
C ARG A 192 -17.21 -0.75 15.20
N GLY A 193 -16.06 -1.32 15.52
CA GLY A 193 -15.92 -2.32 16.59
C GLY A 193 -16.37 -3.72 16.17
N MET A 194 -16.20 -4.07 14.89
CA MET A 194 -16.53 -5.39 14.34
C MET A 194 -15.30 -6.24 14.01
N GLU A 195 -14.14 -5.89 14.57
CA GLU A 195 -12.84 -6.47 14.20
C GLU A 195 -12.52 -6.30 12.71
N CYS A 196 -13.17 -5.31 12.07
CA CYS A 196 -13.01 -4.96 10.69
C CYS A 196 -12.38 -3.57 10.66
N PHE A 197 -11.06 -3.51 10.55
CA PHE A 197 -10.34 -2.23 10.40
C PHE A 197 -10.71 -1.18 11.45
N ASP A 198 -10.74 -1.60 12.72
CA ASP A 198 -10.95 -0.73 13.89
C ASP A 198 -9.67 0.04 14.21
N GLU A 199 -9.22 0.88 13.29
CA GLU A 199 -7.95 1.63 13.34
C GLU A 199 -8.22 3.15 13.51
N PRO A 200 -7.31 3.90 14.17
CA PRO A 200 -7.52 5.29 14.57
C PRO A 200 -7.54 6.31 13.41
N HIS A 201 -7.15 5.90 12.20
CA HIS A 201 -6.96 6.80 11.04
C HIS A 201 -7.80 6.38 9.83
N ILE A 202 -8.92 5.71 10.10
CA ILE A 202 -9.84 5.32 9.05
C ILE A 202 -10.27 6.56 8.25
N LYS A 203 -10.10 6.49 6.94
CA LYS A 203 -10.49 7.54 6.00
C LYS A 203 -10.87 6.92 4.68
N LEU A 204 -11.66 7.61 3.86
CA LEU A 204 -11.93 7.09 2.52
C LEU A 204 -10.66 7.13 1.65
N ILE A 205 -10.06 8.32 1.48
CA ILE A 205 -8.83 8.55 0.72
C ILE A 205 -7.87 9.40 1.56
N GLY A 206 -6.58 9.04 1.55
CA GLY A 206 -5.51 9.83 2.14
C GLY A 206 -4.40 10.12 1.13
N ASP A 207 -3.25 9.48 1.28
CA ASP A 207 -2.12 9.54 0.34
C ASP A 207 -2.11 8.20 -0.41
N VAL A 208 -2.87 8.16 -1.52
CA VAL A 208 -3.09 6.94 -2.30
C VAL A 208 -1.75 6.27 -2.61
N ASP A 209 -1.48 5.15 -1.94
CA ASP A 209 -0.29 4.37 -2.15
C ASP A 209 -0.63 3.04 -2.86
N PRO A 210 -0.21 2.85 -4.12
CA PRO A 210 -0.39 1.57 -4.83
C PRO A 210 0.34 0.39 -4.16
N SER A 211 1.27 0.64 -3.22
CA SER A 211 1.94 -0.41 -2.44
C SER A 211 1.05 -1.06 -1.39
N SER A 212 -0.07 -0.43 -1.03
CA SER A 212 -0.91 -0.86 0.09
C SER A 212 -2.08 -1.79 -0.31
N ILE A 213 -2.05 -2.35 -1.53
CA ILE A 213 -3.14 -3.16 -2.08
C ILE A 213 -2.87 -4.65 -1.80
N GLU A 214 -3.76 -5.31 -1.04
CA GLU A 214 -3.65 -6.75 -0.77
C GLU A 214 -4.84 -7.52 -1.35
N GLN A 215 -4.58 -8.45 -2.26
CA GLN A 215 -5.63 -9.21 -2.93
C GLN A 215 -6.53 -10.01 -1.96
N GLY A 216 -7.84 -9.94 -2.20
CA GLY A 216 -8.87 -10.72 -1.49
C GLY A 216 -9.00 -12.16 -2.00
N GLN A 217 -10.16 -12.80 -1.79
CA GLN A 217 -10.40 -14.18 -2.26
C GLN A 217 -10.82 -14.29 -3.74
N VAL A 218 -10.99 -13.17 -4.44
CA VAL A 218 -11.45 -13.13 -5.82
C VAL A 218 -10.27 -13.26 -6.78
N GLY A 219 -10.44 -14.01 -7.87
CA GLY A 219 -9.48 -14.13 -8.99
C GLY A 219 -9.39 -12.86 -9.85
N ASN A 220 -9.35 -11.69 -9.23
CA ASN A 220 -9.37 -10.38 -9.87
C ASN A 220 -8.00 -9.68 -9.81
N CYS A 221 -6.89 -10.45 -9.78
CA CYS A 221 -5.54 -9.90 -9.82
C CYS A 221 -5.34 -8.91 -10.97
N TRP A 222 -5.96 -9.16 -12.13
CA TRP A 222 -6.00 -8.24 -13.27
C TRP A 222 -6.60 -6.87 -12.94
N LEU A 223 -7.66 -6.85 -12.12
CA LEU A 223 -8.38 -5.65 -11.72
C LEU A 223 -7.56 -4.86 -10.71
N LEU A 224 -7.07 -5.53 -9.65
CA LEU A 224 -6.25 -4.89 -8.62
C LEU A 224 -4.94 -4.36 -9.19
N SER A 225 -4.32 -5.08 -10.13
CA SER A 225 -3.15 -4.57 -10.88
C SER A 225 -3.50 -3.37 -11.75
N GLY A 226 -4.67 -3.40 -12.39
CA GLY A 226 -5.17 -2.28 -13.17
C GLY A 226 -5.38 -1.03 -12.31
N ILE A 227 -5.96 -1.20 -11.12
CA ILE A 227 -6.17 -0.14 -10.13
C ILE A 227 -4.84 0.36 -9.57
N ALA A 228 -3.92 -0.53 -9.18
CA ALA A 228 -2.58 -0.19 -8.70
C ALA A 228 -1.82 0.65 -9.75
N SER A 229 -1.87 0.24 -11.02
CA SER A 229 -1.24 1.00 -12.12
C SER A 229 -1.85 2.39 -12.28
N LEU A 230 -3.17 2.53 -12.08
CA LEU A 230 -3.85 3.81 -12.15
C LEU A 230 -3.52 4.71 -10.95
N ALA A 231 -3.37 4.12 -9.76
CA ALA A 231 -3.00 4.80 -8.52
C ALA A 231 -1.59 5.42 -8.55
N GLU A 232 -0.70 4.99 -9.46
CA GLU A 232 0.59 5.65 -9.72
C GLU A 232 0.43 7.09 -10.27
N PHE A 233 -0.76 7.45 -10.75
CA PHE A 233 -1.04 8.77 -11.31
C PHE A 233 -1.86 9.58 -10.30
N ASP A 234 -1.24 10.59 -9.68
CA ASP A 234 -1.92 11.42 -8.68
C ASP A 234 -3.23 12.01 -9.24
N GLY A 235 -4.26 12.05 -8.40
CA GLY A 235 -5.59 12.54 -8.77
C GLY A 235 -6.47 11.51 -9.49
N ALA A 236 -5.93 10.37 -9.94
CA ALA A 236 -6.70 9.39 -10.68
C ALA A 236 -7.73 8.66 -9.81
N ILE A 237 -7.39 8.28 -8.58
CA ILE A 237 -8.34 7.64 -7.66
C ILE A 237 -9.35 8.65 -7.14
N GLU A 238 -8.92 9.86 -6.77
CA GLU A 238 -9.82 10.95 -6.37
C GLU A 238 -10.81 11.30 -7.48
N ARG A 239 -10.39 11.24 -8.75
CA ARG A 239 -11.27 11.45 -9.91
C ARG A 239 -12.40 10.44 -9.95
N LEU A 240 -12.16 9.18 -9.58
CA LEU A 240 -13.20 8.14 -9.52
C LEU A 240 -14.21 8.43 -8.40
N PHE A 241 -13.75 8.97 -7.27
CA PHE A 241 -14.61 9.31 -6.13
C PHE A 241 -15.12 10.75 -6.12
N ARG A 242 -14.88 11.57 -7.16
CA ARG A 242 -15.22 13.01 -7.18
C ARG A 242 -16.68 13.37 -6.87
N ASN A 243 -17.59 12.42 -7.06
CA ASN A 243 -19.03 12.59 -6.80
C ASN A 243 -19.44 12.09 -5.40
N THR A 244 -18.50 11.57 -4.62
CA THR A 244 -18.68 11.29 -3.20
C THR A 244 -18.70 12.60 -2.43
N LYS A 245 -19.78 12.86 -1.70
CA LYS A 245 -19.93 14.09 -0.91
C LYS A 245 -19.03 14.04 0.32
N ASP A 246 -18.47 15.19 0.68
CA ASP A 246 -17.64 15.38 1.87
C ASP A 246 -16.51 14.35 1.99
N ILE A 247 -15.86 14.05 0.86
CA ILE A 247 -14.90 12.94 0.73
C ILE A 247 -13.79 12.96 1.79
N ASP A 248 -13.30 14.15 2.15
CA ASP A 248 -12.22 14.37 3.11
C ASP A 248 -12.68 14.17 4.58
N GLU A 249 -13.99 14.10 4.83
CA GLU A 249 -14.60 13.92 6.15
C GLU A 249 -15.15 12.49 6.36
N LEU A 250 -14.98 11.60 5.38
CA LEU A 250 -15.49 10.24 5.45
C LEU A 250 -14.45 9.26 5.99
N PRO A 251 -14.86 8.24 6.79
CA PRO A 251 -16.23 7.96 7.22
C PRO A 251 -16.74 8.82 8.38
N LYS A 252 -18.06 9.07 8.42
CA LYS A 252 -18.79 9.78 9.49
C LYS A 252 -19.45 8.79 10.47
N ASP A 253 -19.85 9.28 11.65
CA ASP A 253 -20.58 8.48 12.66
C ASP A 253 -21.93 7.93 12.16
N GLY A 254 -22.60 8.68 11.29
CA GLY A 254 -23.82 8.23 10.61
C GLY A 254 -23.53 7.16 9.55
N GLY A 255 -24.57 6.66 8.88
CA GLY A 255 -24.37 5.71 7.78
C GLY A 255 -23.67 6.37 6.59
N ASN A 256 -22.64 5.72 6.05
CA ASN A 256 -21.83 6.23 4.95
C ASN A 256 -22.19 5.60 3.60
N ASN A 257 -22.15 6.42 2.55
CA ASN A 257 -22.32 5.99 1.16
C ASN A 257 -21.20 6.59 0.31
N TYR A 258 -20.67 5.79 -0.61
CA TYR A 258 -19.56 6.16 -1.47
C TYR A 258 -20.01 6.12 -2.91
N THR A 259 -19.80 7.22 -3.64
CA THR A 259 -20.16 7.32 -5.06
C THR A 259 -18.91 7.19 -5.91
N VAL A 260 -18.79 6.05 -6.59
CA VAL A 260 -17.71 5.76 -7.53
C VAL A 260 -18.23 5.99 -8.93
N THR A 261 -17.55 6.83 -9.71
CA THR A 261 -17.84 6.97 -11.13
C THR A 261 -16.98 6.03 -11.95
N LEU A 262 -17.62 5.20 -12.75
CA LEU A 262 -17.01 4.30 -13.72
C LEU A 262 -17.52 4.65 -15.12
N TYR A 263 -17.01 3.97 -16.13
CA TYR A 263 -17.57 3.98 -17.48
C TYR A 263 -18.41 2.73 -17.71
N ASP A 264 -19.61 2.91 -18.23
CA ASP A 264 -20.37 1.83 -18.84
C ASP A 264 -19.78 1.54 -20.21
N LEU A 265 -19.24 0.34 -20.44
CA LEU A 265 -18.53 0.02 -21.68
C LEU A 265 -19.46 -0.28 -22.86
N THR A 266 -20.75 -0.51 -22.60
CA THR A 266 -21.75 -0.68 -23.67
C THR A 266 -22.08 0.67 -24.30
N THR A 267 -22.09 1.74 -23.50
CA THR A 267 -22.44 3.10 -23.95
C THR A 267 -21.26 4.07 -24.00
N TRP A 268 -20.14 3.73 -23.36
CA TRP A 268 -18.95 4.56 -23.13
C TRP A 268 -19.23 5.87 -22.37
N LYS A 269 -20.28 5.89 -21.55
CA LYS A 269 -20.66 7.05 -20.73
C LYS A 269 -20.28 6.82 -19.28
N GLU A 270 -19.99 7.91 -18.58
CA GLU A 270 -19.80 7.87 -17.13
C GLU A 270 -21.10 7.46 -16.42
N VAL A 271 -20.98 6.59 -15.44
CA VAL A 271 -22.07 6.14 -14.57
C VAL A 271 -21.63 6.21 -13.11
N ASN A 272 -22.52 6.64 -12.23
CA ASN A 272 -22.28 6.70 -10.79
C ASN A 272 -22.83 5.45 -10.12
N ILE A 273 -21.96 4.73 -9.42
CA ILE A 273 -22.30 3.57 -8.61
C ILE A 273 -22.21 3.99 -7.14
N VAL A 274 -23.34 3.94 -6.44
CA VAL A 274 -23.42 4.31 -5.02
C VAL A 274 -23.43 3.04 -4.20
N VAL A 275 -22.37 2.81 -3.44
CA VAL A 275 -22.24 1.67 -2.53
C VAL A 275 -22.28 2.14 -1.08
N ASP A 276 -22.88 1.33 -0.21
CA ASP A 276 -22.90 1.59 1.22
C ASP A 276 -21.59 1.11 1.88
N GLU A 277 -21.44 1.41 3.17
CA GLU A 277 -20.22 1.08 3.92
C GLU A 277 -20.03 -0.39 4.30
N ARG A 278 -20.97 -1.28 3.98
CA ARG A 278 -20.84 -2.71 4.29
C ARG A 278 -19.84 -3.39 3.36
N LEU A 279 -18.92 -4.16 3.92
CA LEU A 279 -18.07 -5.09 3.18
C LEU A 279 -18.63 -6.52 3.31
N CYS A 280 -18.60 -7.28 2.20
CA CYS A 280 -19.05 -8.66 2.21
C CYS A 280 -18.15 -9.53 3.10
N ALA A 281 -18.74 -10.31 4.00
CA ALA A 281 -18.02 -11.33 4.76
C ALA A 281 -17.90 -12.62 3.94
N ARG A 282 -16.81 -13.37 4.15
CA ARG A 282 -16.55 -14.64 3.47
C ARG A 282 -17.64 -15.68 3.72
N ALA A 283 -17.84 -16.54 2.72
CA ALA A 283 -18.76 -17.67 2.80
C ALA A 283 -18.31 -18.77 3.78
N ASP A 284 -17.06 -18.76 4.22
CA ASP A 284 -16.49 -19.73 5.18
C ASP A 284 -16.95 -19.49 6.63
N GLY A 285 -17.70 -18.40 6.88
CA GLY A 285 -18.21 -18.07 8.20
C GLY A 285 -17.18 -17.46 9.15
N THR A 286 -15.96 -17.16 8.68
CA THR A 286 -14.87 -16.63 9.52
C THR A 286 -15.06 -15.18 9.96
N GLY A 287 -16.07 -14.48 9.42
CA GLY A 287 -16.25 -13.04 9.66
C GLY A 287 -15.17 -12.16 9.03
N ARG A 288 -14.32 -12.70 8.15
CA ARG A 288 -13.28 -11.92 7.44
C ARG A 288 -13.84 -11.33 6.15
N THR A 289 -13.24 -10.24 5.68
CA THR A 289 -13.60 -9.59 4.41
C THR A 289 -13.39 -10.55 3.22
N PHE A 290 -14.38 -10.57 2.33
CA PHE A 290 -14.35 -11.39 1.10
C PHE A 290 -13.47 -10.75 0.01
N GLY A 291 -13.73 -9.48 -0.28
CA GLY A 291 -12.97 -8.68 -1.25
C GLY A 291 -11.64 -8.18 -0.71
N VAL A 292 -11.05 -7.22 -1.44
CA VAL A 292 -9.85 -6.48 -1.05
C VAL A 292 -10.08 -5.78 0.30
N LYS A 293 -9.07 -5.86 1.14
CA LYS A 293 -9.06 -5.21 2.45
C LYS A 293 -8.69 -3.73 2.31
N PRO A 294 -9.17 -2.86 3.21
CA PRO A 294 -8.57 -1.55 3.42
C PRO A 294 -7.06 -1.62 3.60
N THR A 295 -6.39 -0.51 3.29
CA THR A 295 -4.94 -0.40 3.39
C THR A 295 -4.47 -0.46 4.85
N GLU A 296 -3.20 -0.79 5.10
CA GLU A 296 -2.63 -0.80 6.45
C GLU A 296 -2.73 0.56 7.16
N ASP A 297 -2.72 1.66 6.38
CA ASP A 297 -2.85 3.03 6.87
C ASP A 297 -4.31 3.46 7.12
N GLY A 298 -5.28 2.56 6.93
CA GLY A 298 -6.70 2.79 7.21
C GLY A 298 -7.48 3.43 6.07
N GLU A 299 -7.00 3.36 4.83
CA GLU A 299 -7.72 3.89 3.67
C GLU A 299 -8.72 2.88 3.11
N LEU A 300 -9.97 3.32 2.92
CA LEU A 300 -11.08 2.46 2.52
C LEU A 300 -11.36 2.44 1.01
N TRP A 301 -10.76 3.35 0.24
CA TRP A 301 -11.10 3.55 -1.17
C TRP A 301 -10.98 2.28 -2.00
N ILE A 302 -9.98 1.43 -1.76
CA ILE A 302 -9.74 0.24 -2.57
C ILE A 302 -10.88 -0.77 -2.43
N SER A 303 -11.36 -0.97 -1.20
CA SER A 303 -12.49 -1.87 -0.91
C SER A 303 -13.79 -1.39 -1.53
N TYR A 304 -14.07 -0.09 -1.46
CA TYR A 304 -15.29 0.46 -2.03
C TYR A 304 -15.22 0.63 -3.55
N LEU A 305 -14.02 0.84 -4.12
CA LEU A 305 -13.80 0.81 -5.56
C LEU A 305 -14.04 -0.59 -6.12
N GLU A 306 -13.47 -1.63 -5.50
CA GLU A 306 -13.70 -3.02 -5.90
C GLU A 306 -15.19 -3.40 -5.77
N LYS A 307 -15.84 -3.06 -4.65
CA LYS A 307 -17.27 -3.29 -4.44
C LYS A 307 -18.13 -2.61 -5.51
N ALA A 308 -17.82 -1.35 -5.86
CA ALA A 308 -18.53 -0.63 -6.91
C ALA A 308 -18.33 -1.26 -8.29
N ILE A 309 -17.13 -1.74 -8.61
CA ILE A 309 -16.85 -2.44 -9.86
C ILE A 309 -17.59 -3.79 -9.91
N ALA A 310 -17.58 -4.58 -8.83
CA ALA A 310 -18.37 -5.80 -8.73
C ALA A 310 -19.87 -5.52 -8.94
N ALA A 311 -20.40 -4.47 -8.33
CA ALA A 311 -21.80 -4.06 -8.51
C ALA A 311 -22.10 -3.65 -9.96
N HIS A 312 -21.20 -2.89 -10.59
CA HIS A 312 -21.33 -2.43 -11.98
C HIS A 312 -21.25 -3.58 -12.99
N CYS A 313 -20.39 -4.56 -12.75
CA CYS A 313 -20.25 -5.76 -13.58
C CYS A 313 -21.39 -6.78 -13.34
N GLY A 314 -22.22 -6.59 -12.31
CA GLY A 314 -23.39 -7.43 -12.04
C GLY A 314 -23.15 -8.56 -11.03
N GLY A 315 -22.04 -8.55 -10.27
CA GLY A 315 -21.75 -9.52 -9.21
C GLY A 315 -20.27 -9.84 -9.07
N TRP A 316 -19.91 -10.50 -7.96
CA TRP A 316 -18.54 -10.94 -7.71
C TRP A 316 -18.03 -11.96 -8.75
N ASP A 317 -18.91 -12.87 -9.21
CA ASP A 317 -18.59 -13.84 -10.26
C ASP A 317 -18.26 -13.18 -11.60
N LYS A 318 -18.72 -11.94 -11.82
CA LYS A 318 -18.53 -11.20 -13.08
C LYS A 318 -17.19 -10.48 -13.18
N ILE A 319 -16.42 -10.44 -12.09
CA ILE A 319 -15.07 -9.84 -12.07
C ILE A 319 -13.97 -10.89 -11.87
N ASP A 320 -14.34 -12.17 -11.88
CA ASP A 320 -13.44 -13.31 -11.74
C ASP A 320 -12.86 -13.70 -13.11
N GLY A 321 -11.62 -13.29 -13.38
CA GLY A 321 -10.99 -13.36 -14.70
C GLY A 321 -11.12 -12.08 -15.52
N GLY A 322 -10.10 -11.79 -16.34
CA GLY A 322 -9.99 -10.56 -17.13
C GLY A 322 -8.54 -10.15 -17.38
N ASN A 323 -8.32 -8.92 -17.85
CA ASN A 323 -7.00 -8.34 -18.08
C ASN A 323 -6.96 -6.85 -17.73
N CYS A 324 -5.77 -6.30 -17.47
CA CYS A 324 -5.60 -4.90 -17.05
C CYS A 324 -6.22 -3.89 -18.03
N SER A 325 -6.17 -4.19 -19.32
CA SER A 325 -6.78 -3.35 -20.37
C SER A 325 -8.29 -3.16 -20.18
N HIS A 326 -9.01 -4.20 -19.76
CA HIS A 326 -10.45 -4.09 -19.43
C HIS A 326 -10.68 -3.24 -18.18
N ALA A 327 -9.82 -3.38 -17.16
CA ALA A 327 -9.93 -2.58 -15.94
C ALA A 327 -9.76 -1.09 -16.27
N TRP A 328 -8.74 -0.76 -17.05
CA TRP A 328 -8.51 0.63 -17.46
C TRP A 328 -9.62 1.20 -18.33
N ALA A 329 -10.28 0.39 -19.16
CA ALA A 329 -11.46 0.86 -19.89
C ALA A 329 -12.57 1.31 -18.92
N LEU A 330 -12.89 0.50 -17.90
CA LEU A 330 -13.89 0.82 -16.87
C LEU A 330 -13.52 2.07 -16.06
N LEU A 331 -12.24 2.24 -15.72
CA LEU A 331 -11.77 3.30 -14.84
C LEU A 331 -11.52 4.63 -15.58
N THR A 332 -11.07 4.57 -16.83
CA THR A 332 -10.57 5.76 -17.56
C THR A 332 -11.42 6.18 -18.76
N GLY A 333 -12.32 5.30 -19.23
CA GLY A 333 -13.15 5.53 -20.42
C GLY A 333 -12.38 5.55 -21.73
N VAL A 334 -11.10 5.15 -21.73
CA VAL A 334 -10.26 5.11 -22.93
C VAL A 334 -10.58 3.82 -23.70
N LYS A 335 -10.95 3.96 -24.99
CA LYS A 335 -11.23 2.83 -25.89
C LYS A 335 -9.96 2.15 -26.37
N GLU A 336 -8.92 2.95 -26.57
CA GLU A 336 -7.62 2.55 -27.10
C GLU A 336 -6.79 1.79 -26.06
N GLN A 337 -7.23 0.55 -25.80
CA GLN A 337 -6.56 -0.42 -24.96
C GLN A 337 -5.87 -1.45 -25.85
N TYR A 338 -4.56 -1.60 -25.68
CA TYR A 338 -3.74 -2.50 -26.48
C TYR A 338 -3.23 -3.67 -25.64
N ILE A 339 -3.13 -4.82 -26.28
CA ILE A 339 -2.52 -6.03 -25.75
C ILE A 339 -1.38 -6.40 -26.68
N ILE A 340 -0.18 -6.41 -26.14
CA ILE A 340 1.06 -6.70 -26.87
C ILE A 340 1.55 -8.06 -26.40
N GLN A 341 1.64 -9.03 -27.30
CA GLN A 341 1.95 -10.42 -26.96
C GLN A 341 3.15 -10.91 -27.75
N LYS A 342 4.00 -11.71 -27.11
CA LYS A 342 5.11 -12.38 -27.76
C LYS A 342 4.58 -13.47 -28.69
N GLU A 343 5.09 -13.51 -29.93
CA GLU A 343 4.80 -14.60 -30.86
C GLU A 343 5.55 -15.86 -30.41
N GLU A 344 4.83 -16.96 -30.32
CA GLU A 344 5.37 -18.25 -29.88
C GLU A 344 6.58 -18.67 -30.73
N GLY A 345 7.64 -19.13 -30.07
CA GLY A 345 8.87 -19.55 -30.73
C GLY A 345 9.75 -18.42 -31.30
N THR A 346 9.41 -17.15 -31.09
CA THR A 346 10.19 -16.00 -31.61
C THR A 346 10.58 -14.99 -30.53
N ASP A 347 11.40 -13.98 -30.89
CA ASP A 347 11.70 -12.79 -30.08
C ASP A 347 10.83 -11.57 -30.45
N LYS A 348 9.78 -11.79 -31.24
CA LYS A 348 8.92 -10.75 -31.78
C LYS A 348 7.61 -10.66 -31.02
N PHE A 349 7.03 -9.48 -31.05
CA PHE A 349 5.75 -9.18 -30.43
C PHE A 349 4.79 -8.62 -31.46
N ILE A 350 3.52 -8.93 -31.29
CA ILE A 350 2.41 -8.33 -32.03
C ILE A 350 1.63 -7.39 -31.11
N CYS A 351 1.05 -6.35 -31.70
CA CYS A 351 0.19 -5.41 -31.01
C CYS A 351 -1.24 -5.63 -31.48
N SER A 352 -2.16 -5.85 -30.55
CA SER A 352 -3.57 -6.11 -30.84
C SER A 352 -4.49 -5.22 -30.00
N ALA A 353 -5.71 -4.99 -30.48
CA ALA A 353 -6.77 -4.32 -29.72
C ALA A 353 -8.13 -4.88 -30.12
N ARG A 354 -9.19 -4.49 -29.40
CA ARG A 354 -10.59 -4.86 -29.68
C ARG A 354 -11.22 -4.05 -30.82
N PHE A 355 -10.40 -3.47 -31.71
CA PHE A 355 -10.87 -2.74 -32.88
C PHE A 355 -10.67 -3.58 -34.14
N ASN A 356 -11.77 -3.97 -34.78
CA ASN A 356 -11.72 -4.73 -36.02
C ASN A 356 -11.24 -3.83 -37.16
N THR A 357 -9.99 -4.05 -37.59
CA THR A 357 -9.36 -3.24 -38.63
C THR A 357 -9.98 -3.42 -40.02
N LYS A 358 -10.71 -4.52 -40.26
CA LYS A 358 -11.42 -4.82 -41.51
C LYS A 358 -12.77 -4.10 -41.57
N THR A 359 -13.60 -4.26 -40.54
CA THR A 359 -14.94 -3.64 -40.50
C THR A 359 -14.92 -2.19 -40.04
N LYS A 360 -13.80 -1.73 -39.44
CA LYS A 360 -13.64 -0.40 -38.81
C LYS A 360 -14.56 -0.18 -37.61
N GLU A 361 -14.90 -1.26 -36.91
CA GLU A 361 -15.78 -1.24 -35.75
C GLU A 361 -15.06 -1.78 -34.51
N TRP A 362 -15.44 -1.25 -33.34
CA TRP A 362 -15.03 -1.83 -32.08
C TRP A 362 -15.86 -3.09 -31.82
N ALA A 363 -15.22 -4.15 -31.34
CA ALA A 363 -15.92 -5.32 -30.83
C ALA A 363 -16.89 -4.92 -29.71
N ARG A 364 -17.91 -5.76 -29.47
CA ARG A 364 -18.89 -5.49 -28.42
C ARG A 364 -18.20 -5.51 -27.05
N HIS A 365 -18.19 -4.35 -26.39
CA HIS A 365 -17.70 -4.24 -25.02
C HIS A 365 -18.88 -4.40 -24.05
N GLU A 366 -18.60 -5.04 -22.93
CA GLU A 366 -19.53 -5.22 -21.81
C GLU A 366 -18.83 -4.79 -20.53
N ASN A 367 -19.59 -4.45 -19.49
CA ASN A 367 -19.02 -4.04 -18.21
C ASN A 367 -18.22 -5.18 -17.58
N SER A 368 -18.76 -6.40 -17.64
CA SER A 368 -18.07 -7.63 -17.25
C SER A 368 -17.06 -8.06 -18.33
N PRO A 369 -15.80 -8.39 -17.96
CA PRO A 369 -14.84 -8.98 -18.89
C PRO A 369 -15.30 -10.32 -19.48
N LEU A 370 -16.24 -11.01 -18.84
CA LEU A 370 -16.72 -12.33 -19.25
C LEU A 370 -17.85 -12.29 -20.29
N ASP A 371 -18.53 -11.15 -20.44
CA ASP A 371 -19.76 -11.06 -21.23
C ASP A 371 -19.56 -10.45 -22.64
N GLY A 372 -18.42 -9.81 -22.88
CA GLY A 372 -18.10 -9.13 -24.14
C GLY A 372 -17.38 -10.02 -25.17
N ASP A 373 -17.28 -9.53 -26.41
CA ASP A 373 -16.59 -10.22 -27.50
C ASP A 373 -15.06 -10.18 -27.31
N GLN A 374 -14.44 -11.36 -27.20
CA GLN A 374 -13.00 -11.49 -26.95
C GLN A 374 -12.13 -11.31 -28.20
N GLY A 375 -12.73 -10.91 -29.34
CA GLY A 375 -12.02 -10.63 -30.58
C GLY A 375 -10.87 -9.62 -30.39
N LEU A 376 -9.69 -10.01 -30.86
CA LEU A 376 -8.50 -9.17 -30.93
C LEU A 376 -8.01 -9.12 -32.37
N TRP A 377 -7.77 -7.91 -32.87
CA TRP A 377 -7.23 -7.69 -34.20
C TRP A 377 -5.88 -7.04 -34.10
N GLN A 378 -4.98 -7.43 -34.99
CA GLN A 378 -3.66 -6.83 -35.09
C GLN A 378 -3.79 -5.35 -35.47
N MET A 379 -3.12 -4.51 -34.69
CA MET A 379 -3.16 -3.06 -34.79
C MET A 379 -1.80 -2.48 -35.17
N PRO A 380 -1.78 -1.30 -35.80
CA PRO A 380 -0.63 -0.42 -35.72
C PRO A 380 -0.22 -0.18 -34.27
N TRP A 381 1.09 -0.16 -34.01
CA TRP A 381 1.62 0.15 -32.69
C TRP A 381 1.19 1.55 -32.22
N PRO A 382 0.74 1.71 -30.96
CA PRO A 382 0.29 3.01 -30.48
C PRO A 382 1.41 4.05 -30.56
N GLY A 383 1.05 5.20 -31.14
CA GLY A 383 1.88 6.40 -31.15
C GLY A 383 1.68 7.23 -29.87
N THR A 384 2.32 8.40 -29.82
CA THR A 384 2.15 9.38 -28.73
C THR A 384 1.28 10.58 -29.15
N SER A 385 0.91 10.67 -30.42
CA SER A 385 -0.03 11.65 -30.95
C SER A 385 -1.30 10.94 -31.44
N ASN A 386 -2.44 11.66 -31.48
CA ASN A 386 -3.76 11.16 -31.90
C ASN A 386 -3.84 10.62 -33.35
N LYS A 387 -2.70 10.40 -34.01
CA LYS A 387 -2.61 9.79 -35.34
C LYS A 387 -1.72 8.56 -35.24
N THR A 388 -2.32 7.38 -35.08
CA THR A 388 -1.64 6.10 -35.31
C THR A 388 -1.33 5.92 -36.80
N LYS A 389 -0.29 6.62 -37.28
CA LYS A 389 0.35 6.33 -38.56
C LYS A 389 1.48 5.33 -38.31
N GLY A 390 1.12 4.05 -38.20
CA GLY A 390 2.06 2.98 -37.90
C GLY A 390 1.79 1.74 -38.74
N ASN A 391 2.83 0.96 -38.95
CA ASN A 391 2.73 -0.39 -39.51
C ASN A 391 2.37 -1.38 -38.38
N SER A 392 1.61 -2.43 -38.68
CA SER A 392 1.28 -3.52 -37.75
C SER A 392 2.36 -4.60 -37.65
N LYS A 393 3.46 -4.50 -38.42
CA LYS A 393 4.56 -5.49 -38.40
C LYS A 393 5.03 -5.82 -36.98
N PRO A 394 5.29 -7.12 -36.69
CA PRO A 394 5.85 -7.53 -35.40
C PRO A 394 7.18 -6.82 -35.09
N LEU A 395 7.41 -6.53 -33.80
CA LEU A 395 8.60 -5.84 -33.32
C LEU A 395 9.43 -6.73 -32.41
N THR A 396 10.76 -6.62 -32.50
CA THR A 396 11.67 -7.31 -31.58
C THR A 396 11.57 -6.74 -30.17
N GLU A 397 12.01 -7.50 -29.16
CA GLU A 397 12.11 -7.07 -27.76
C GLU A 397 12.77 -5.68 -27.60
N LYS A 398 13.84 -5.39 -28.33
CA LYS A 398 14.53 -4.09 -28.29
C LYS A 398 13.64 -2.94 -28.77
N MET A 399 12.84 -3.17 -29.80
CA MET A 399 11.93 -2.16 -30.33
C MET A 399 10.70 -1.97 -29.44
N VAL A 400 10.16 -3.06 -28.88
CA VAL A 400 9.07 -3.00 -27.88
C VAL A 400 9.53 -2.23 -26.64
N PHE A 401 10.74 -2.48 -26.15
CA PHE A 401 11.28 -1.74 -24.99
C PHE A 401 11.35 -0.23 -25.24
N ARG A 402 11.82 0.19 -26.42
CA ARG A 402 11.83 1.61 -26.81
C ARG A 402 10.43 2.21 -26.85
N LYS A 403 9.42 1.42 -27.24
CA LYS A 403 8.02 1.83 -27.21
C LYS A 403 7.49 1.98 -25.79
N ILE A 404 7.82 1.05 -24.89
CA ILE A 404 7.46 1.15 -23.47
C ILE A 404 8.03 2.45 -22.87
N CYS A 405 9.31 2.74 -23.08
CA CYS A 405 9.92 3.97 -22.60
C CYS A 405 9.32 5.24 -23.23
N LEU A 406 8.84 5.16 -24.47
CA LEU A 406 8.12 6.25 -25.10
C LEU A 406 6.73 6.47 -24.47
N TRP A 407 5.97 5.40 -24.22
CA TRP A 407 4.65 5.47 -23.60
C TRP A 407 4.73 5.95 -22.15
N ASP A 408 5.72 5.47 -21.40
CA ASP A 408 6.02 5.88 -20.03
C ASP A 408 6.29 7.39 -19.96
N LYS A 409 7.18 7.89 -20.83
CA LYS A 409 7.46 9.33 -20.98
C LYS A 409 6.19 10.17 -21.31
N ASN A 410 5.17 9.56 -21.90
CA ASN A 410 3.90 10.21 -22.23
C ASN A 410 2.80 9.96 -21.19
N ASN A 411 3.14 9.37 -20.04
CA ASN A 411 2.24 9.07 -18.92
C ASN A 411 1.08 8.16 -19.34
N PHE A 412 1.36 7.17 -20.19
CA PHE A 412 0.38 6.13 -20.51
C PHE A 412 0.37 5.08 -19.39
N LEU A 413 -0.78 4.42 -19.19
CA LEU A 413 -0.81 3.24 -18.32
C LEU A 413 -0.13 2.09 -19.04
N ILE A 414 0.80 1.44 -18.35
CA ILE A 414 1.54 0.29 -18.87
C ILE A 414 1.56 -0.78 -17.78
N GLY A 415 1.24 -1.99 -18.18
CA GLY A 415 1.22 -3.16 -17.31
C GLY A 415 1.83 -4.33 -18.05
N ALA A 416 2.24 -5.35 -17.32
CA ALA A 416 2.84 -6.56 -17.85
C ALA A 416 2.27 -7.78 -17.13
N SER A 417 2.03 -8.87 -17.85
CA SER A 417 1.67 -10.15 -17.26
C SER A 417 2.84 -11.10 -17.34
N SER A 418 3.10 -11.80 -16.24
CA SER A 418 4.08 -12.88 -16.19
C SER A 418 3.54 -14.15 -16.84
N LYS A 419 4.47 -14.97 -17.34
CA LYS A 419 4.20 -16.32 -17.86
C LYS A 419 3.60 -17.24 -16.80
N GLY A 420 2.90 -18.28 -17.26
CA GLY A 420 2.48 -19.42 -16.44
C GLY A 420 0.96 -19.63 -16.44
N SER A 421 0.50 -20.56 -15.61
CA SER A 421 -0.90 -20.98 -15.57
C SER A 421 -1.60 -20.75 -14.23
N SER A 422 -0.89 -20.29 -13.20
CA SER A 422 -1.47 -20.01 -11.88
C SER A 422 -0.64 -19.02 -11.06
N ASP A 423 -1.35 -18.07 -10.44
CA ASP A 423 -0.88 -17.10 -9.45
C ASP A 423 -0.45 -17.69 -8.09
N LYS A 424 -0.56 -19.02 -7.91
CA LYS A 424 -0.11 -19.72 -6.69
C LYS A 424 1.35 -20.15 -6.75
N LYS A 425 1.98 -19.99 -7.92
CA LYS A 425 3.39 -20.35 -8.15
C LYS A 425 4.19 -19.11 -8.48
N SER A 426 5.50 -19.21 -8.32
CA SER A 426 6.42 -18.18 -8.76
C SER A 426 7.68 -18.79 -9.35
N THR A 427 8.18 -18.16 -10.41
CA THR A 427 9.44 -18.49 -11.06
C THR A 427 10.45 -17.39 -10.74
N ASP A 428 11.57 -17.74 -10.09
CA ASP A 428 12.58 -16.78 -9.65
C ASP A 428 12.04 -15.62 -8.78
N GLY A 429 10.94 -15.83 -8.05
CA GLY A 429 10.28 -14.80 -7.24
C GLY A 429 9.29 -13.91 -7.99
N ILE A 430 9.16 -14.07 -9.31
CA ILE A 430 8.06 -13.48 -10.08
C ILE A 430 6.87 -14.42 -9.99
N VAL A 431 5.75 -13.96 -9.44
CA VAL A 431 4.47 -14.69 -9.41
C VAL A 431 4.05 -15.00 -10.85
N ASP A 432 3.68 -16.24 -11.14
CA ASP A 432 3.28 -16.72 -12.46
C ASP A 432 1.81 -16.32 -12.77
N ASN A 433 1.45 -16.09 -14.04
CA ASN A 433 0.10 -15.66 -14.46
C ASN A 433 -0.46 -14.48 -13.62
N HIS A 434 0.39 -13.49 -13.36
CA HIS A 434 0.08 -12.35 -12.50
C HIS A 434 0.44 -11.04 -13.20
N ALA A 435 -0.37 -10.01 -12.94
CA ALA A 435 -0.19 -8.70 -13.55
C ALA A 435 0.66 -7.78 -12.65
N TYR A 436 1.48 -6.98 -13.30
CA TYR A 436 2.42 -6.03 -12.71
C TYR A 436 2.27 -4.68 -13.40
N SER A 437 2.46 -3.59 -12.67
CA SER A 437 2.52 -2.24 -13.24
C SER A 437 3.94 -1.94 -13.72
N VAL A 438 4.08 -1.27 -14.86
CA VAL A 438 5.38 -0.67 -15.26
C VAL A 438 5.40 0.77 -14.75
N VAL A 439 6.40 1.09 -13.92
CA VAL A 439 6.48 2.36 -13.17
C VAL A 439 7.49 3.34 -13.79
N ASP A 440 8.60 2.82 -14.34
CA ASP A 440 9.63 3.63 -14.99
C ASP A 440 10.33 2.78 -16.07
N CYS A 441 10.60 3.35 -17.24
CA CYS A 441 11.37 2.71 -18.30
C CYS A 441 12.44 3.66 -18.84
N ARG A 442 13.71 3.21 -18.78
CA ARG A 442 14.85 3.99 -19.27
C ARG A 442 15.77 3.15 -20.14
N SER A 443 16.02 3.64 -21.36
CA SER A 443 17.03 3.07 -22.25
C SER A 443 18.41 3.65 -21.95
N ASP A 444 19.44 2.82 -22.11
CA ASP A 444 20.86 3.23 -22.00
C ASP A 444 21.17 4.08 -20.74
N VAL A 445 20.89 3.52 -19.57
CA VAL A 445 21.04 4.25 -18.32
C VAL A 445 22.51 4.56 -18.07
N ALA A 446 22.81 5.83 -17.82
CA ALA A 446 24.15 6.37 -17.59
C ALA A 446 25.15 6.09 -18.72
N GLY A 447 24.69 5.91 -19.96
CA GLY A 447 25.55 5.61 -21.12
C GLY A 447 26.23 4.24 -21.03
N THR A 448 25.67 3.32 -20.25
CA THR A 448 26.26 1.99 -19.99
C THR A 448 25.87 0.94 -21.03
N GLY A 449 24.95 1.25 -21.93
CA GLY A 449 24.29 0.31 -22.82
C GLY A 449 23.24 -0.57 -22.12
N ILE A 450 22.96 -0.34 -20.84
CA ILE A 450 22.01 -1.15 -20.06
C ILE A 450 20.65 -0.46 -20.03
N ASP A 451 19.67 -1.16 -20.61
CA ASP A 451 18.25 -0.82 -20.57
C ASP A 451 17.62 -1.31 -19.26
N MET A 452 16.90 -0.42 -18.57
CA MET A 452 16.35 -0.66 -17.23
C MET A 452 14.85 -0.37 -17.19
N ILE A 453 14.09 -1.25 -16.54
CA ILE A 453 12.66 -1.08 -16.32
C ILE A 453 12.34 -1.37 -14.86
N GLN A 454 11.48 -0.55 -14.28
CA GLN A 454 10.94 -0.70 -12.94
C GLN A 454 9.52 -1.23 -13.05
N VAL A 455 9.24 -2.30 -12.31
CA VAL A 455 7.91 -2.91 -12.22
C VAL A 455 7.44 -2.92 -10.77
N ARG A 456 6.13 -2.98 -10.58
CA ARG A 456 5.50 -3.17 -9.27
C ARG A 456 4.63 -4.42 -9.24
N ASN A 457 4.83 -5.25 -8.23
CA ASN A 457 3.86 -6.26 -7.82
C ASN A 457 2.71 -5.58 -7.06
N PRO A 458 1.47 -5.66 -7.53
CA PRO A 458 0.31 -5.05 -6.86
C PRO A 458 0.05 -5.58 -5.46
N TRP A 459 0.62 -6.72 -5.05
CA TRP A 459 0.47 -7.23 -3.68
C TRP A 459 1.25 -6.44 -2.63
N GLY A 460 2.01 -5.41 -3.03
CA GLY A 460 2.83 -4.64 -2.12
C GLY A 460 4.08 -5.37 -1.63
N TYR A 461 4.34 -6.60 -2.06
CA TYR A 461 5.54 -7.33 -1.65
C TYR A 461 6.06 -8.28 -2.73
N GLY A 462 7.30 -8.73 -2.53
CA GLY A 462 7.97 -9.68 -3.42
C GLY A 462 8.70 -8.98 -4.57
N GLU A 463 9.87 -9.53 -4.90
CA GLU A 463 10.72 -9.09 -6.00
C GLU A 463 11.39 -10.29 -6.68
N SER A 464 12.00 -10.07 -7.84
CA SER A 464 12.86 -11.08 -8.46
C SER A 464 13.99 -11.51 -7.50
N LYS A 465 14.12 -12.82 -7.26
CA LYS A 465 15.18 -13.43 -6.44
C LYS A 465 16.52 -13.49 -7.16
N THR A 466 16.51 -13.56 -8.50
CA THR A 466 17.71 -13.71 -9.32
C THR A 466 18.10 -12.44 -10.07
N GLY A 467 17.23 -11.43 -10.08
CA GLY A 467 17.44 -10.17 -10.79
C GLY A 467 18.72 -9.45 -10.38
N ARG A 468 19.50 -9.02 -11.37
CA ARG A 468 20.79 -8.34 -11.19
C ARG A 468 20.66 -7.02 -10.43
N PHE A 469 19.55 -6.31 -10.64
CA PHE A 469 19.24 -5.01 -10.04
C PHE A 469 18.05 -5.08 -9.06
N ARG A 470 17.74 -6.26 -8.51
CA ARG A 470 16.89 -6.36 -7.31
C ARG A 470 17.49 -5.58 -6.14
N HIS A 471 16.76 -5.31 -5.06
CA HIS A 471 17.24 -4.44 -3.98
C HIS A 471 18.63 -4.81 -3.43
N LYS A 472 18.88 -6.11 -3.23
CA LYS A 472 20.17 -6.66 -2.77
C LYS A 472 21.03 -7.24 -3.91
N GLY A 473 20.72 -6.89 -5.15
CA GLY A 473 21.36 -7.42 -6.35
C GLY A 473 22.80 -6.90 -6.55
N PRO A 474 23.68 -7.69 -7.18
CA PRO A 474 25.08 -7.33 -7.39
C PRO A 474 25.26 -6.19 -8.42
N GLY A 475 24.25 -5.93 -9.26
CA GLY A 475 24.26 -4.91 -10.30
C GLY A 475 24.52 -3.50 -9.77
N TRP A 476 23.94 -3.16 -8.61
CA TRP A 476 24.09 -1.84 -8.00
C TRP A 476 25.52 -1.53 -7.57
N LYS A 477 26.27 -2.54 -7.13
CA LYS A 477 27.69 -2.40 -6.77
C LYS A 477 28.58 -2.34 -8.01
N LYS A 478 28.26 -3.14 -9.03
CA LYS A 478 29.02 -3.20 -10.29
C LYS A 478 28.83 -1.97 -11.17
N PHE A 479 27.67 -1.31 -11.12
CA PHE A 479 27.36 -0.11 -11.90
C PHE A 479 26.85 1.03 -11.00
N PRO A 480 27.72 1.66 -10.20
CA PRO A 480 27.33 2.75 -9.29
C PRO A 480 26.74 3.96 -10.03
N GLN A 481 27.11 4.19 -11.28
CA GLN A 481 26.55 5.24 -12.14
C GLN A 481 25.06 5.03 -12.44
N ILE A 482 24.62 3.78 -12.64
CA ILE A 482 23.20 3.45 -12.81
C ILE A 482 22.45 3.75 -11.51
N ARG A 483 23.00 3.34 -10.36
CA ARG A 483 22.42 3.66 -9.05
C ARG A 483 22.28 5.17 -8.84
N LYS A 484 23.30 5.95 -9.22
CA LYS A 484 23.28 7.42 -9.09
C LYS A 484 22.20 8.07 -9.95
N GLN A 485 21.95 7.55 -11.15
CA GLN A 485 20.96 8.11 -12.08
C GLN A 485 19.52 7.67 -11.76
N LEU A 486 19.32 6.38 -11.42
CA LEU A 486 18.00 5.85 -11.10
C LEU A 486 17.54 6.27 -9.69
N LYS A 487 18.49 6.47 -8.76
CA LYS A 487 18.23 6.76 -7.34
C LYS A 487 17.17 5.80 -6.75
N PRO A 488 17.37 4.48 -6.89
CA PRO A 488 16.40 3.50 -6.40
C PRO A 488 16.21 3.67 -4.89
N ILE A 489 14.96 3.52 -4.45
CA ILE A 489 14.61 3.42 -3.04
C ILE A 489 14.87 1.97 -2.63
N PHE A 490 15.50 1.77 -1.47
CA PHE A 490 15.80 0.44 -0.94
C PHE A 490 15.12 0.26 0.41
N GLY A 491 14.65 -0.95 0.70
CA GLY A 491 14.16 -1.35 2.03
C GLY A 491 12.65 -1.33 2.20
N GLY A 492 11.89 -0.81 1.23
CA GLY A 492 10.44 -0.97 1.21
C GLY A 492 10.05 -2.40 0.86
N ASN A 493 9.09 -2.96 1.61
CA ASN A 493 8.29 -4.07 1.10
C ASN A 493 7.10 -3.41 0.38
N ASP A 494 7.37 -2.91 -0.83
CA ASP A 494 6.44 -2.11 -1.64
C ASP A 494 6.11 -2.77 -2.99
N GLY A 495 6.68 -3.96 -3.23
CA GLY A 495 6.58 -4.73 -4.47
C GLY A 495 7.32 -4.13 -5.66
N ILE A 496 8.11 -3.06 -5.48
CA ILE A 496 8.79 -2.35 -6.56
C ILE A 496 10.19 -2.91 -6.77
N PHE A 497 10.58 -3.22 -8.00
CA PHE A 497 11.96 -3.62 -8.27
C PHE A 497 12.38 -3.34 -9.71
N TRP A 498 13.69 -3.26 -9.90
CA TRP A 498 14.31 -3.00 -11.20
C TRP A 498 14.75 -4.30 -11.89
N LEU A 499 14.50 -4.36 -13.18
CA LEU A 499 14.95 -5.40 -14.10
C LEU A 499 15.71 -4.77 -15.27
N THR A 500 16.65 -5.50 -15.84
CA THR A 500 17.15 -5.21 -17.19
C THR A 500 16.11 -5.57 -18.23
N ARG A 501 16.23 -5.02 -19.45
CA ARG A 501 15.37 -5.41 -20.58
C ARG A 501 15.31 -6.92 -20.82
N GLN A 502 16.47 -7.58 -20.76
CA GLN A 502 16.57 -9.03 -20.97
C GLN A 502 15.84 -9.81 -19.87
N GLU A 503 15.99 -9.38 -18.62
CA GLU A 503 15.27 -9.99 -17.50
C GLU A 503 13.76 -9.75 -17.61
N PHE A 504 13.32 -8.56 -18.03
CA PHE A 504 11.91 -8.28 -18.25
C PHE A 504 11.29 -9.25 -19.27
N PHE A 505 11.84 -9.35 -20.49
CA PHE A 505 11.27 -10.24 -21.51
C PHE A 505 11.52 -11.75 -21.26
N LYS A 506 12.36 -12.10 -20.28
CA LYS A 506 12.43 -13.47 -19.77
C LYS A 506 11.11 -13.86 -19.11
N TYR A 507 10.56 -12.99 -18.26
CA TYR A 507 9.39 -13.30 -17.40
C TYR A 507 8.06 -12.81 -17.97
N TYR A 508 8.05 -11.69 -18.70
CA TYR A 508 6.84 -11.03 -19.19
C TYR A 508 6.71 -11.20 -20.71
N ASP A 509 5.62 -11.85 -21.14
CA ASP A 509 5.30 -12.10 -22.54
C ASP A 509 4.03 -11.38 -23.03
N ALA A 510 3.23 -10.83 -22.10
CA ALA A 510 2.14 -9.94 -22.40
C ALA A 510 2.35 -8.56 -21.74
N ILE A 511 2.10 -7.50 -22.51
CA ILE A 511 2.16 -6.11 -22.07
C ILE A 511 0.82 -5.44 -22.42
N TYR A 512 0.26 -4.70 -21.48
CA TYR A 512 -0.98 -3.95 -21.65
C TYR A 512 -0.65 -2.46 -21.73
N VAL A 513 -1.33 -1.73 -22.62
CA VAL A 513 -1.15 -0.28 -22.76
C VAL A 513 -2.49 0.43 -22.92
N SER A 514 -2.78 1.40 -22.06
CA SER A 514 -3.85 2.38 -22.30
C SER A 514 -3.25 3.62 -22.96
N ALA A 515 -3.58 3.84 -24.24
CA ALA A 515 -2.92 4.88 -25.04
C ALA A 515 -3.51 6.28 -24.81
N SER A 516 -3.43 6.76 -23.58
CA SER A 516 -3.90 8.09 -23.17
C SER A 516 -2.97 8.67 -22.12
N ASN A 517 -2.76 9.98 -22.15
CA ASN A 517 -1.95 10.66 -21.13
C ASN A 517 -2.77 10.80 -19.84
N MET A 518 -2.36 10.08 -18.80
CA MET A 518 -3.03 10.04 -17.50
C MET A 518 -2.87 11.32 -16.68
N GLN A 519 -1.97 12.24 -17.05
CA GLN A 519 -1.90 13.56 -16.41
C GLN A 519 -3.19 14.37 -16.60
N LYS A 520 -4.10 13.94 -17.49
CA LYS A 520 -5.46 14.48 -17.59
C LYS A 520 -6.25 14.42 -16.29
N PHE A 521 -5.87 13.54 -15.35
CA PHE A 521 -6.52 13.40 -14.04
C PHE A 521 -5.99 14.38 -12.99
N LEU A 522 -4.83 15.01 -13.22
CA LEU A 522 -4.35 16.08 -12.37
C LEU A 522 -5.27 17.30 -12.51
N ASN A 523 -5.87 17.72 -11.41
CA ASN A 523 -6.59 18.97 -11.27
C ASN A 523 -5.63 20.17 -11.49
N LYS A 524 -6.14 21.27 -12.06
CA LYS A 524 -5.32 22.44 -12.46
C LYS A 524 -4.44 23.00 -11.33
N LYS A 525 -4.95 23.02 -10.08
CA LYS A 525 -4.20 23.43 -8.88
C LYS A 525 -3.01 22.50 -8.56
N GLU A 526 -3.16 21.20 -8.74
CA GLU A 526 -2.09 20.21 -8.53
C GLU A 526 -1.04 20.30 -9.64
N LEU A 527 -1.47 20.55 -10.88
CA LEU A 527 -0.58 20.79 -12.03
C LEU A 527 0.30 22.04 -11.81
N GLU A 528 -0.26 23.12 -11.26
CA GLU A 528 0.46 24.34 -10.90
C GLU A 528 1.43 24.11 -9.72
N LYS A 529 1.00 23.41 -8.65
CA LYS A 529 1.89 23.02 -7.54
C LYS A 529 3.05 22.15 -8.01
N LYS A 530 2.82 21.20 -8.94
CA LYS A 530 3.89 20.37 -9.53
C LYS A 530 4.82 21.19 -10.44
N LYS A 531 4.33 22.14 -11.22
CA LYS A 531 5.17 23.08 -11.99
C LYS A 531 6.07 23.89 -11.07
N ILE A 532 5.52 24.48 -10.00
CA ILE A 532 6.26 25.23 -8.98
C ILE A 532 7.28 24.35 -8.26
N LYS A 533 6.93 23.11 -7.86
CA LYS A 533 7.87 22.16 -7.23
C LYS A 533 8.99 21.74 -8.20
N LYS A 534 8.69 21.54 -9.48
CA LYS A 534 9.67 21.14 -10.50
C LYS A 534 10.64 22.27 -10.81
N GLU A 535 10.15 23.50 -10.94
CA GLU A 535 10.95 24.72 -11.08
C GLU A 535 11.81 24.98 -9.84
N ALA A 536 11.24 24.87 -8.63
CA ALA A 536 12.00 25.03 -7.37
C ALA A 536 13.03 23.92 -7.13
N CYS A 537 12.80 22.71 -7.66
CA CYS A 537 13.77 21.60 -7.60
C CYS A 537 14.93 21.81 -8.59
N ILE A 538 14.64 22.33 -9.80
CA ILE A 538 15.65 22.74 -10.78
C ILE A 538 16.49 23.90 -10.22
N ASP A 539 15.86 24.88 -9.58
CA ASP A 539 16.56 26.06 -9.02
C ASP A 539 17.41 25.72 -7.77
N ARG A 540 16.96 24.76 -6.95
CA ARG A 540 17.80 24.17 -5.88
C ARG A 540 18.95 23.33 -6.43
N GLN A 541 18.77 22.63 -7.55
CA GLN A 541 19.84 21.88 -8.21
C GLN A 541 20.89 22.83 -8.83
N HIS A 542 20.50 23.98 -9.39
CA HIS A 542 21.44 24.99 -9.87
C HIS A 542 22.21 25.69 -8.73
N LYS A 543 21.57 26.00 -7.59
CA LYS A 543 22.26 26.59 -6.43
C LYS A 543 23.21 25.64 -5.71
N THR A 544 22.95 24.32 -5.74
CA THR A 544 23.85 23.31 -5.14
C THR A 544 25.09 23.05 -6.02
N VAL A 545 25.00 23.28 -7.34
CA VAL A 545 26.17 23.19 -8.25
C VAL A 545 27.06 24.44 -8.18
N LEU A 546 26.50 25.62 -7.87
CA LEU A 546 27.26 26.87 -7.75
C LEU A 546 28.01 27.03 -6.41
N ASN A 547 27.58 26.37 -5.34
CA ASN A 547 28.25 26.43 -4.04
C ASN A 547 29.36 25.36 -3.83
N GLY A 548 29.69 24.60 -4.89
CA GLY A 548 30.70 23.53 -4.85
C GLY A 548 31.94 23.77 -5.71
N SER A 549 32.15 24.96 -6.27
CA SER A 549 33.30 25.24 -7.14
C SER A 549 33.91 26.64 -6.94
N SER A 550 34.53 26.88 -5.78
CA SER A 550 35.51 27.95 -5.63
C SER A 550 36.89 27.51 -6.13
N THR A 551 37.02 27.34 -7.45
CA THR A 551 38.32 27.48 -8.12
C THR A 551 38.12 28.36 -9.34
N GLN A 552 38.68 29.58 -9.23
CA GLN A 552 38.77 30.58 -10.28
C GLN A 552 39.18 29.96 -11.62
N ARG A 553 38.38 30.20 -12.67
CA ARG A 553 38.92 30.37 -14.03
C ARG A 553 38.11 31.42 -14.78
N LYS A 554 38.85 32.41 -15.26
CA LYS A 554 38.42 33.64 -15.92
C LYS A 554 37.50 33.38 -17.12
N SER A 555 36.52 34.26 -17.24
CA SER A 555 35.61 34.43 -18.37
C SER A 555 36.33 34.50 -19.73
N ARG A 556 35.83 33.74 -20.71
CA ARG A 556 35.86 34.16 -22.12
C ARG A 556 34.45 34.01 -22.69
N LYS A 557 33.86 35.17 -23.02
CA LYS A 557 32.61 35.30 -23.77
C LYS A 557 32.83 34.82 -25.20
N TYR A 558 31.94 33.97 -25.72
CA TYR A 558 31.62 33.93 -27.15
C TYR A 558 30.10 33.72 -27.31
N PRO A 559 29.42 34.48 -28.18
CA PRO A 559 27.97 34.40 -28.37
C PRO A 559 27.59 33.19 -29.24
N LEU A 560 26.55 32.45 -28.81
CA LEU A 560 25.85 31.50 -29.68
C LEU A 560 25.16 32.27 -30.81
N LYS A 561 25.53 31.96 -32.07
CA LYS A 561 24.64 32.14 -33.22
C LYS A 561 23.76 30.89 -33.33
N LEU A 562 22.47 31.15 -33.53
CA LEU A 562 21.44 30.18 -33.87
C LEU A 562 21.82 29.33 -35.09
N LEU A 563 21.56 28.03 -35.00
CA LEU A 563 20.78 27.23 -35.96
C LEU A 563 20.37 25.90 -35.32
#